data_AF-A0A6A3USA9-F1
#
_entry.id   AF-A0A6A3USA9-F1
#
_cell.length_a   1.000
_cell.length_b   1.000
_cell.length_c   1.000
_cell.angle_alpha   90.00
_cell.angle_beta   90.00
_cell.angle_gamma   90.00
#
_symmetry.space_group_name_H-M   'P 1'
#
loop_
_entity.id
_entity.type
_entity.pdbx_description
1 polymer ?
#
loop_
_entity_poly.entity_id
_entity_poly.type
_entity_poly.pdbx_seq_one_letter_code
_entity_poly.pdbx_strand_id
1 'polypeptide(L)'
;MLSNGLEEKIAKVVKLTEIAKELGCSVAQLAIAWVASNPHVSTVILGATSIKQLDENLKALEFADKITPEIREKIDAIADFRAKLVTDPEPHVLALRKQYL
;
A
#
# COMPACT_ATOMS: atom_id res chain seq x y z
N MET A 1 -15.52 -9.34 22.48
CA MET A 1 -14.05 -9.51 22.41
C MET A 1 -13.54 -9.45 20.96
N LEU A 2 -13.99 -8.50 20.13
CA LEU A 2 -13.47 -8.28 18.76
C LEU A 2 -13.12 -6.80 18.49
N SER A 3 -13.11 -5.94 19.51
CA SER A 3 -13.26 -4.49 19.32
C SER A 3 -11.95 -3.72 19.15
N ASN A 4 -10.85 -4.11 19.82
CA ASN A 4 -9.66 -3.26 19.90
C ASN A 4 -8.96 -3.00 18.55
N GLY A 5 -8.87 -4.01 17.67
CA GLY A 5 -8.13 -3.87 16.40
C GLY A 5 -8.94 -3.22 15.27
N LEU A 6 -10.27 -3.26 15.34
CA LEU A 6 -11.13 -2.67 14.31
C LEU A 6 -11.20 -1.16 14.46
N GLU A 7 -11.36 -0.68 15.69
CA GLU A 7 -11.43 0.75 16.01
C GLU A 7 -10.14 1.47 15.59
N GLU A 8 -8.97 0.88 15.86
CA GLU A 8 -7.68 1.41 15.42
C GLU A 8 -7.57 1.47 13.88
N LYS A 9 -7.97 0.41 13.19
CA LYS A 9 -7.97 0.37 11.71
C LYS A 9 -8.89 1.43 11.12
N ILE A 10 -10.09 1.60 11.68
CA ILE A 10 -11.02 2.64 11.26
C ILE A 10 -10.40 4.03 11.47
N ALA A 11 -9.76 4.28 12.63
CA ALA A 11 -9.09 5.54 12.90
C ALA A 11 -7.96 5.84 11.90
N LYS A 12 -7.18 4.82 11.50
CA LYS A 12 -6.18 4.95 10.43
C LYS A 12 -6.81 5.30 9.08
N VAL A 13 -7.90 4.64 8.70
CA VAL A 13 -8.63 4.90 7.44
C VAL A 13 -9.21 6.32 7.42
N VAL A 14 -9.72 6.84 8.54
CA VAL A 14 -10.23 8.22 8.63
C VAL A 14 -9.12 9.22 8.30
N LYS A 15 -7.92 9.06 8.86
CA LYS A 15 -6.76 9.92 8.57
C LYS A 15 -6.31 9.81 7.10
N LEU A 16 -6.28 8.59 6.55
CA LEU A 16 -5.97 8.39 5.12
C LEU A 16 -7.00 9.04 4.21
N THR A 17 -8.26 9.09 4.64
CA THR A 17 -9.35 9.74 3.89
C THR A 17 -9.15 11.26 3.81
N GLU A 18 -8.55 11.89 4.82
CA GLU A 18 -8.19 13.31 4.77
C GLU A 18 -7.15 13.59 3.69
N ILE A 19 -6.08 12.78 3.63
CA ILE A 19 -5.07 12.85 2.56
C ILE A 19 -5.70 12.60 1.19
N ALA A 20 -6.58 11.61 1.08
CA ALA A 20 -7.25 11.29 -0.18
C ALA A 20 -8.08 12.49 -0.70
N LYS A 21 -8.77 13.20 0.20
CA LYS A 21 -9.53 14.42 -0.11
C LYS A 21 -8.62 15.55 -0.60
N GLU A 22 -7.48 15.77 0.07
CA GLU A 22 -6.48 16.78 -0.37
C GLU A 22 -5.99 16.51 -1.80
N LEU A 23 -5.84 15.24 -2.17
CA LEU A 23 -5.39 14.82 -3.50
C LEU A 23 -6.51 14.68 -4.54
N GLY A 24 -7.77 14.83 -4.11
CA GLY A 24 -8.95 14.71 -4.95
C GLY A 24 -9.26 13.29 -5.42
N CYS A 25 -8.93 12.27 -4.63
CA CYS A 25 -9.15 10.86 -4.96
C CYS A 25 -9.95 10.14 -3.86
N SER A 26 -10.46 8.94 -4.18
CA SER A 26 -11.03 8.05 -3.16
C SER A 26 -9.93 7.38 -2.34
N VAL A 27 -10.24 6.96 -1.10
CA VAL A 27 -9.25 6.25 -0.26
C VAL A 27 -8.76 4.94 -0.89
N ALA A 28 -9.60 4.29 -1.69
CA ALA A 28 -9.22 3.11 -2.46
C ALA A 28 -8.19 3.47 -3.56
N GLN A 29 -8.43 4.57 -4.28
CA GLN A 29 -7.49 5.08 -5.27
C GLN A 29 -6.16 5.50 -4.63
N LEU A 30 -6.21 6.17 -3.47
CA LEU A 30 -5.01 6.52 -2.70
C LEU A 30 -4.18 5.28 -2.37
N ALA A 31 -4.82 4.23 -1.86
CA ALA A 31 -4.13 2.99 -1.48
C ALA A 31 -3.45 2.33 -2.68
N ILE A 32 -4.15 2.23 -3.83
CA ILE A 32 -3.59 1.65 -5.05
C ILE A 32 -2.44 2.52 -5.58
N ALA A 33 -2.61 3.84 -5.61
CA ALA A 33 -1.58 4.79 -6.05
C ALA A 33 -0.32 4.74 -5.16
N TRP A 34 -0.47 4.58 -3.85
CA TRP A 34 0.64 4.46 -2.90
C TRP A 34 1.49 3.21 -3.15
N VAL A 35 0.85 2.09 -3.48
CA VAL A 35 1.54 0.84 -3.86
C VAL A 35 2.19 0.98 -5.24
N ALA A 36 1.45 1.50 -6.23
CA ALA A 36 1.92 1.65 -7.61
C ALA A 36 3.10 2.63 -7.76
N SER A 37 3.18 3.64 -6.90
CA SER A 37 4.27 4.63 -6.89
C SER A 37 5.56 4.10 -6.23
N ASN A 38 5.56 2.89 -5.69
CA ASN A 38 6.77 2.31 -5.09
C ASN A 38 7.69 1.75 -6.18
N PRO A 39 8.94 2.25 -6.33
CA PRO A 39 9.87 1.80 -7.38
C PRO A 39 10.28 0.32 -7.26
N HIS A 40 10.03 -0.31 -6.11
CA HIS A 40 10.31 -1.71 -5.86
C HIS A 40 9.12 -2.64 -6.13
N VAL A 41 7.99 -2.09 -6.59
CA VAL A 41 6.79 -2.85 -6.94
C VAL A 41 6.60 -2.81 -8.45
N SER A 42 6.64 -3.97 -9.10
CA SER A 42 6.41 -4.08 -10.56
C SER A 42 4.92 -4.20 -10.92
N THR A 43 4.12 -4.82 -10.04
CA THR A 43 2.72 -5.14 -10.32
C THR A 43 1.88 -4.94 -9.07
N VAL A 44 0.71 -4.32 -9.23
CA VAL A 44 -0.31 -4.21 -8.19
C VAL A 44 -1.46 -5.18 -8.49
N ILE A 45 -1.75 -6.09 -7.56
CA ILE A 45 -2.88 -7.01 -7.67
C ILE A 45 -4.07 -6.38 -6.94
N LEU A 46 -5.19 -6.22 -7.64
CA LEU A 46 -6.42 -5.63 -7.11
C LEU A 46 -7.63 -6.54 -7.37
N GLY A 47 -8.60 -6.48 -6.47
CA GLY A 47 -9.90 -7.15 -6.62
C GLY A 47 -10.99 -6.16 -7.03
N ALA A 48 -11.90 -6.59 -7.90
CA ALA A 48 -13.11 -5.85 -8.23
C ALA A 48 -14.27 -6.83 -8.43
N THR A 49 -15.44 -6.53 -7.87
CA THR A 49 -16.66 -7.33 -8.01
C THR A 49 -17.62 -6.77 -9.07
N SER A 50 -17.28 -5.61 -9.65
CA SER A 50 -18.04 -4.96 -10.72
C SER A 50 -17.12 -4.17 -11.64
N ILE A 51 -17.60 -3.91 -12.87
CA ILE A 51 -16.87 -3.08 -13.84
C ILE A 51 -16.64 -1.66 -13.32
N LYS A 52 -17.65 -1.06 -12.68
CA LYS A 52 -17.52 0.30 -12.11
C LYS A 52 -16.39 0.36 -11.07
N GLN A 53 -16.28 -0.65 -10.21
CA GLN A 53 -15.20 -0.70 -9.22
C GLN A 53 -13.83 -0.92 -9.87
N LEU A 54 -13.77 -1.75 -10.92
CA LEU A 54 -12.56 -1.92 -11.72
C LEU A 54 -12.12 -0.60 -12.34
N ASP A 55 -13.03 0.15 -12.97
CA ASP A 55 -12.75 1.47 -13.55
C ASP A 55 -12.26 2.47 -12.49
N GLU A 56 -12.87 2.48 -11.30
CA GLU A 56 -12.42 3.33 -10.19
C GLU A 56 -11.00 2.97 -9.73
N ASN A 57 -10.72 1.66 -9.59
CA ASN A 57 -9.40 1.16 -9.20
C ASN A 57 -8.32 1.52 -10.23
N LEU A 58 -8.61 1.41 -11.53
CA LEU A 58 -7.66 1.73 -12.61
C LEU A 58 -7.32 3.24 -12.65
N LYS A 59 -8.30 4.11 -12.38
CA LYS A 59 -8.10 5.56 -12.28
C LYS A 59 -7.14 5.98 -11.16
N ALA A 60 -6.80 5.08 -10.23
CA ALA A 60 -5.79 5.33 -9.21
C ALA A 60 -4.43 5.75 -9.81
N LEU A 61 -4.10 5.27 -11.02
CA LEU A 61 -2.83 5.60 -11.68
C LEU A 61 -2.68 7.10 -11.98
N GLU A 62 -3.78 7.83 -12.17
CA GLU A 62 -3.78 9.29 -12.35
C GLU A 62 -3.26 10.05 -11.12
N PHE A 63 -3.17 9.37 -9.97
CA PHE A 63 -2.71 9.92 -8.70
C PHE A 63 -1.34 9.37 -8.27
N ALA A 64 -0.75 8.40 -8.99
CA ALA A 64 0.52 7.79 -8.61
C ALA A 64 1.67 8.82 -8.53
N ASP A 65 1.76 9.72 -9.52
CA ASP A 65 2.78 10.78 -9.55
C ASP A 65 2.56 11.85 -8.47
N LYS A 66 1.35 11.91 -7.89
CA LYS A 66 1.05 12.83 -6.77
C LYS A 66 1.51 12.28 -5.42
N ILE A 67 1.94 11.02 -5.34
CA ILE A 67 2.52 10.44 -4.12
C ILE A 67 3.96 10.90 -3.98
N THR A 68 4.13 12.16 -3.59
CA THR A 68 5.44 12.75 -3.30
C THR A 68 6.09 12.06 -2.09
N PRO A 69 7.41 12.18 -1.88
CA PRO A 69 8.07 11.62 -0.69
C PRO A 69 7.43 12.07 0.63
N GLU A 70 6.97 13.33 0.70
CA GLU A 70 6.29 13.87 1.88
C GLU A 70 4.93 13.22 2.12
N ILE A 71 4.14 13.02 1.06
CA ILE A 71 2.85 12.35 1.15
C ILE A 71 3.05 10.88 1.51
N ARG A 72 4.04 10.21 0.91
CA ARG A 72 4.39 8.82 1.24
C ARG A 72 4.73 8.69 2.72
N GLU A 73 5.56 9.57 3.27
CA GLU A 73 5.93 9.52 4.70
C GLU A 73 4.69 9.68 5.61
N LYS A 74 3.75 10.56 5.26
CA LYS A 74 2.47 10.69 5.98
C LYS A 74 1.66 9.40 5.93
N ILE A 75 1.54 8.78 4.75
CA ILE A 75 0.79 7.52 4.57
C ILE A 75 1.45 6.40 5.37
N ASP A 76 2.77 6.21 5.26
CA ASP A 76 3.54 5.17 5.93
C ASP A 76 3.40 5.30 7.47
N ALA A 77 3.45 6.53 8.00
CA ALA A 77 3.27 6.81 9.42
C ALA A 77 1.86 6.47 9.92
N ILE A 78 0.81 6.69 9.10
CA ILE A 78 -0.57 6.33 9.47
C ILE A 78 -0.78 4.82 9.35
N ALA A 79 -0.28 4.21 8.27
CA ALA A 79 -0.42 2.79 8.01
C ALA A 79 0.38 1.92 8.99
N ASP A 80 1.39 2.49 9.64
CA ASP A 80 2.38 1.77 10.45
C ASP A 80 3.06 0.67 9.62
N PHE A 81 3.38 1.00 8.36
CA PHE A 81 3.98 0.08 7.41
C PHE A 81 4.98 0.81 6.52
N ARG A 82 6.17 0.24 6.40
CA ARG A 82 7.19 0.68 5.44
C ARG A 82 7.69 -0.51 4.67
N ALA A 83 7.54 -0.49 3.35
CA ALA A 83 8.11 -1.52 2.49
C ALA A 83 9.65 -1.49 2.64
N LYS A 84 10.21 -2.60 3.12
CA LYS A 84 11.66 -2.80 3.23
C LYS A 84 12.09 -3.78 2.16
N LEU A 85 13.17 -3.45 1.46
CA LEU A 85 13.86 -4.42 0.63
C LEU A 85 14.58 -5.41 1.53
N VAL A 86 14.27 -6.70 1.39
CA VAL A 86 15.06 -7.77 2.00
C VAL A 86 16.30 -7.95 1.14
N THR A 87 17.42 -7.40 1.59
CA THR A 87 18.71 -7.47 0.89
C THR A 87 19.52 -8.70 1.26
N ASP A 88 19.30 -9.22 2.47
CA ASP A 88 20.01 -10.37 3.00
C ASP A 88 19.12 -11.62 2.95
N PRO A 89 19.58 -12.71 2.31
CA PRO A 89 18.83 -13.96 2.30
C PRO A 89 18.71 -14.52 3.71
N GLU A 90 17.54 -15.06 4.04
CA GLU A 90 17.33 -15.65 5.36
C GLU A 90 18.34 -16.79 5.64
N PRO A 91 18.75 -17.00 6.90
CA PRO A 91 19.73 -18.03 7.25
C PRO A 91 19.33 -19.43 6.75
N HIS A 92 18.03 -19.75 6.74
CA HIS A 92 17.54 -21.04 6.24
C HIS A 92 17.76 -21.16 4.72
N VAL A 93 17.60 -20.08 3.96
CA VAL A 93 17.81 -20.06 2.49
C VAL A 93 19.29 -20.28 2.18
N LEU A 94 20.17 -19.65 2.96
CA LEU A 94 21.62 -19.87 2.86
C LEU A 94 22.01 -21.31 3.18
N ALA A 95 21.40 -21.92 4.20
CA ALA A 95 21.63 -23.32 4.55
C ALA A 95 21.18 -24.28 3.45
N LEU A 96 19.98 -24.07 2.89
CA LEU A 96 19.47 -24.87 1.77
C LEU A 96 20.36 -24.75 0.53
N ARG A 97 20.84 -23.54 0.20
CA ARG A 97 21.79 -23.35 -0.91
C ARG A 97 23.06 -24.17 -0.70
N LYS A 98 23.67 -24.12 0.49
CA LYS A 98 24.87 -24.91 0.80
C LYS A 98 24.66 -26.43 0.75
N GLN A 99 23.43 -26.89 0.99
CA GLN A 99 23.10 -28.31 1.03
C GLN A 99 22.77 -28.89 -0.35
N TYR A 100 22.18 -28.10 -1.24
CA TYR A 100 21.60 -28.59 -2.50
C TYR A 100 22.18 -27.96 -3.78
N LEU A 101 23.05 -26.95 -3.68
CA LEU A 101 23.78 -26.33 -4.80
C LEU A 101 25.28 -26.39 -4.53
#